data_AF-A0A1Y5MRG0-F1
#
_entry.id   AF-A0A1Y5MRG0-F1
#
_cell.length_a   1.000
_cell.length_b   1.000
_cell.length_c   1.000
_cell.angle_alpha   90.00
_cell.angle_beta   90.00
_cell.angle_gamma   90.00
#
_symmetry.space_group_name_H-M   'P 1'
#
loop_
_entity.id
_entity.type
_entity.pdbx_description
1 polymer ?
#
loop_
_entity_poly.entity_id
_entity_poly.type
_entity_poly.pdbx_seq_one_letter_code
_entity_poly.pdbx_strand_id
1 'polypeptide(L)'
;MRKLLWLNPVVKNMYDFSALKELLQNKSFNIVECEKDHVSDIKNSYKNLCSKGMVLDSRCPRAVNFLRSNFKEFSNNISSLNPILIESAIELSLKLKEYEWLYITTPCEDLAELGNSLKLEQTTFLTWKKFKELNDINLQTSKIESSPIPPGFFENLGIKTLSLCSKEKIQNAFSYKFSELKNYQIIELLYCENGCHNGDGL
;
A
#
# COMPACT_ATOMS: atom_id res chain seq x y z
N MET A 1 12.99 23.56 9.19
CA MET A 1 12.83 22.36 8.35
C MET A 1 11.42 22.37 7.77
N ARG A 2 11.28 22.36 6.45
CA ARG A 2 9.99 22.39 5.74
C ARG A 2 9.39 20.98 5.74
N LYS A 3 8.15 20.84 6.21
CA LYS A 3 7.47 19.55 6.28
C LYS A 3 6.71 19.30 4.98
N LEU A 4 7.02 18.20 4.32
CA LEU A 4 6.30 17.68 3.16
C LEU A 4 5.48 16.47 3.59
N LEU A 5 4.29 16.32 3.03
CA LEU A 5 3.36 15.25 3.41
C LEU A 5 2.78 14.62 2.16
N TRP A 6 3.01 13.33 1.99
CA TRP A 6 2.27 12.52 1.03
C TRP A 6 1.11 11.82 1.74
N LEU A 7 -0.10 12.07 1.24
CA LEU A 7 -1.32 11.49 1.78
C LEU A 7 -1.68 10.21 1.01
N ASN A 8 -1.88 9.11 1.74
CA ASN A 8 -2.40 7.90 1.11
C ASN A 8 -3.80 8.14 0.51
N PRO A 9 -4.12 7.57 -0.66
CA PRO A 9 -5.45 7.69 -1.24
C PRO A 9 -6.59 7.29 -0.30
N VAL A 10 -6.42 6.25 0.53
CA VAL A 10 -7.42 5.86 1.55
C VAL A 10 -7.72 7.04 2.46
N VAL A 11 -6.67 7.68 3.00
CA VAL A 11 -6.79 8.83 3.89
C VAL A 11 -7.46 10.01 3.17
N LYS A 12 -7.04 10.32 1.94
CA LYS A 12 -7.64 11.43 1.17
C LYS A 12 -9.15 11.29 1.01
N ASN A 13 -9.65 10.06 0.84
CA ASN A 13 -11.08 9.78 0.65
C ASN A 13 -11.88 9.71 1.95
N MET A 14 -11.24 9.70 3.12
CA MET A 14 -11.93 9.70 4.42
C MET A 14 -12.37 11.11 4.88
N TYR A 15 -11.98 12.16 4.18
CA TYR A 15 -12.22 13.54 4.57
C TYR A 15 -12.77 14.35 3.41
N ASP A 16 -13.43 15.48 3.73
CA ASP A 16 -13.41 16.61 2.81
C ASP A 16 -11.96 17.04 2.60
N PHE A 17 -11.44 16.78 1.40
CA PHE A 17 -10.04 17.01 1.09
C PHE A 17 -9.65 18.49 1.19
N SER A 18 -10.59 19.40 0.91
CA SER A 18 -10.33 20.85 1.02
C SER A 18 -10.12 21.24 2.49
N ALA A 19 -11.01 20.79 3.38
CA ALA A 19 -10.90 21.05 4.81
C ALA A 19 -9.65 20.39 5.43
N LEU A 20 -9.33 19.16 5.02
CA LEU A 20 -8.11 18.47 5.45
C LEU A 20 -6.86 19.23 5.00
N LYS A 21 -6.83 19.67 3.75
CA LYS A 21 -5.68 20.41 3.19
C LYS A 21 -5.46 21.72 3.92
N GLU A 22 -6.51 22.50 4.19
CA GLU A 22 -6.43 23.74 4.95
C GLU A 22 -5.87 23.49 6.37
N LEU A 23 -6.38 22.49 7.07
CA LEU A 23 -5.92 22.15 8.42
C LEU A 23 -4.44 21.72 8.43
N LEU A 24 -3.98 20.95 7.43
CA LEU A 24 -2.59 20.54 7.32
C LEU A 24 -1.66 21.70 6.98
N GLN A 25 -2.11 22.63 6.13
CA GLN A 25 -1.37 23.86 5.81
C GLN A 25 -1.22 24.77 7.05
N ASN A 26 -2.27 24.92 7.86
CA ASN A 26 -2.22 25.64 9.13
C ASN A 26 -1.25 25.00 10.15
N LYS A 27 -0.91 23.72 9.97
CA LYS A 27 0.10 22.99 10.74
C LYS A 27 1.47 22.92 10.03
N SER A 28 1.67 23.76 9.01
CA SER A 28 2.92 23.91 8.25
C SER A 28 3.33 22.68 7.43
N PHE A 29 2.38 21.80 7.09
CA PHE A 29 2.61 20.71 6.14
C PHE A 29 2.29 21.14 4.71
N ASN A 30 3.20 20.86 3.79
CA ASN A 30 2.96 21.00 2.36
C ASN A 30 2.61 19.63 1.79
N ILE A 31 1.38 19.50 1.27
CA ILE A 31 0.99 18.26 0.59
C ILE A 31 1.77 18.15 -0.72
N VAL A 32 2.33 16.97 -0.97
CA VAL A 32 3.07 16.63 -2.19
C VAL A 32 2.42 15.44 -2.88
N GLU A 33 2.57 15.39 -4.21
CA GLU A 33 2.08 14.32 -5.07
C GLU A 33 3.24 13.79 -5.91
N CYS A 34 3.15 12.53 -6.31
CA CYS A 34 4.11 11.93 -7.24
C CYS A 34 3.87 12.46 -8.65
N GLU A 35 4.93 12.57 -9.44
CA GLU A 35 4.81 12.89 -10.87
C GLU A 35 4.50 11.64 -11.69
N LYS A 36 4.98 10.46 -11.25
CA LYS A 36 4.78 9.20 -11.96
C LYS A 36 3.47 8.53 -11.58
N ASP A 37 2.89 7.84 -12.55
CA ASP A 37 1.79 6.91 -12.32
C ASP A 37 2.33 5.54 -11.86
N HIS A 38 2.70 5.49 -10.57
CA HIS A 38 3.19 4.26 -9.96
C HIS A 38 2.16 3.12 -9.96
N VAL A 39 0.87 3.42 -10.05
CA VAL A 39 -0.18 2.41 -10.17
C VAL A 39 -0.03 1.67 -11.50
N SER A 40 0.07 2.41 -12.60
CA SER A 40 0.27 1.84 -13.94
C SER A 40 1.63 1.16 -14.07
N ASP A 41 2.70 1.75 -13.54
CA ASP A 41 4.05 1.17 -13.58
C ASP A 41 4.11 -0.21 -12.89
N ILE A 42 3.48 -0.32 -11.72
CA ILE A 42 3.42 -1.59 -10.98
C ILE A 42 2.58 -2.61 -11.72
N LYS A 43 1.42 -2.24 -12.28
CA LYS A 43 0.60 -3.16 -13.10
C LYS A 43 1.40 -3.71 -14.28
N ASN A 44 2.12 -2.84 -14.99
CA ASN A 44 2.96 -3.24 -16.12
C ASN A 44 4.10 -4.16 -15.68
N SER A 45 4.73 -3.88 -14.54
CA SER A 45 5.76 -4.73 -13.96
C SER A 45 5.23 -6.14 -13.62
N TYR A 46 4.05 -6.23 -13.02
CA TYR A 46 3.39 -7.51 -12.75
C TYR A 46 3.05 -8.28 -14.02
N LYS A 47 2.54 -7.60 -15.06
CA LYS A 47 2.25 -8.22 -16.36
C LYS A 47 3.52 -8.84 -16.98
N ASN A 48 4.66 -8.17 -16.85
CA ASN A 48 5.93 -8.70 -17.32
C ASN A 48 6.41 -9.90 -16.48
N LEU A 49 6.28 -9.84 -15.15
CA LEU A 49 6.68 -10.94 -14.28
C LEU A 49 5.85 -12.20 -14.50
N CYS A 50 4.53 -12.06 -14.64
CA CYS A 50 3.62 -13.20 -14.78
C CYS A 50 3.73 -13.94 -16.12
N SER A 51 4.49 -13.39 -17.08
CA SER A 51 4.87 -14.11 -18.31
C SER A 51 5.81 -15.29 -18.06
N LYS A 52 6.51 -15.29 -16.91
CA LYS A 52 7.51 -16.31 -16.53
C LYS A 52 6.95 -17.40 -15.61
N GLY A 53 5.71 -17.26 -15.15
CA GLY A 53 5.05 -18.18 -14.23
C GLY A 53 4.07 -17.48 -13.30
N MET A 54 3.49 -18.24 -12.37
CA MET A 54 2.59 -17.73 -11.35
C MET A 54 3.34 -16.79 -10.38
N VAL A 55 2.78 -15.60 -10.16
CA VAL A 55 3.32 -14.57 -9.26
C VAL A 55 2.31 -14.28 -8.15
N LEU A 56 2.80 -14.16 -6.92
CA LEU A 56 2.01 -13.70 -5.78
C LEU A 56 2.28 -12.21 -5.56
N ASP A 57 1.20 -11.45 -5.46
CA ASP A 57 1.23 -10.02 -5.18
C ASP A 57 1.93 -9.71 -3.84
N SER A 58 2.75 -8.66 -3.82
CA SER A 58 3.55 -8.25 -2.68
C SER A 58 3.17 -6.86 -2.17
N ARG A 59 2.16 -6.21 -2.76
CA ARG A 59 1.73 -4.86 -2.37
C ARG A 59 1.16 -4.79 -0.95
N CYS A 60 0.72 -5.91 -0.38
CA CYS A 60 0.29 -6.01 1.01
C CYS A 60 1.36 -6.72 1.86
N PRO A 61 2.20 -5.98 2.61
CA PRO A 61 3.26 -6.59 3.41
C PRO A 61 2.73 -7.55 4.48
N ARG A 62 1.56 -7.26 5.06
CA ARG A 62 0.89 -8.14 6.02
C ARG A 62 0.57 -9.52 5.44
N ALA A 63 0.05 -9.55 4.21
CA ALA A 63 -0.25 -10.80 3.51
C ALA A 63 1.03 -11.57 3.15
N VAL A 64 2.06 -10.85 2.70
CA VAL A 64 3.38 -11.42 2.42
C VAL A 64 4.00 -12.04 3.66
N ASN A 65 3.99 -11.33 4.79
CA ASN A 65 4.50 -11.81 6.07
C ASN A 65 3.73 -13.06 6.51
N PHE A 66 2.41 -13.04 6.42
CA PHE A 66 1.57 -14.21 6.71
C PHE A 66 1.94 -15.44 5.86
N LEU A 67 2.13 -15.26 4.54
CA LEU A 67 2.55 -16.37 3.67
C LEU A 67 3.96 -16.88 4.00
N ARG A 68 4.94 -16.00 4.21
CA ARG A 68 6.31 -16.39 4.57
C ARG A 68 6.38 -17.17 5.88
N SER A 69 5.52 -16.83 6.84
CA SER A 69 5.46 -17.54 8.13
C SER A 69 4.77 -18.89 8.07
N ASN A 70 3.75 -19.06 7.22
CA ASN A 70 2.85 -20.22 7.26
C ASN A 70 2.95 -21.15 6.04
N PHE A 71 3.43 -20.67 4.90
CA PHE A 71 3.41 -21.35 3.60
C PHE A 71 4.74 -21.14 2.85
N LYS A 72 5.84 -21.58 3.46
CA LYS A 72 7.22 -21.29 3.02
C LYS A 72 7.50 -21.74 1.59
N GLU A 73 6.86 -22.81 1.14
CA GLU A 73 7.00 -23.38 -0.21
C GLU A 73 6.59 -22.40 -1.33
N PHE A 74 5.80 -21.37 -1.01
CA PHE A 74 5.37 -20.33 -1.97
C PHE A 74 6.24 -19.08 -1.94
N SER A 75 7.23 -19.00 -1.04
CA SER A 75 8.03 -17.78 -0.85
C SER A 75 8.72 -17.32 -2.14
N ASN A 76 9.11 -18.27 -3.00
CA ASN A 76 9.75 -17.99 -4.29
C ASN A 76 8.78 -17.42 -5.35
N ASN A 77 7.47 -17.58 -5.17
CA ASN A 77 6.47 -16.99 -6.05
C ASN A 77 6.09 -15.56 -5.63
N ILE A 78 6.45 -15.13 -4.41
CA ILE A 78 6.19 -13.77 -3.93
C ILE A 78 7.02 -12.79 -4.78
N SER A 79 6.32 -11.85 -5.40
CA SER A 79 6.92 -10.79 -6.19
C SER A 79 7.96 -10.00 -5.37
N SER A 80 9.08 -9.67 -6.00
CA SER A 80 10.09 -8.75 -5.46
C SER A 80 9.76 -7.28 -5.72
N LEU A 81 8.61 -6.99 -6.36
CA LEU A 81 8.18 -5.62 -6.62
C LEU A 81 7.80 -4.91 -5.32
N ASN A 82 8.04 -3.61 -5.31
CA ASN A 82 7.62 -2.74 -4.23
C ASN A 82 6.12 -2.44 -4.29
N PRO A 83 5.47 -2.23 -3.12
CA PRO A 83 4.16 -1.60 -3.06
C PRO A 83 4.14 -0.19 -3.66
N ILE A 84 2.98 0.26 -4.13
CA ILE A 84 2.77 1.62 -4.69
C ILE A 84 3.27 2.71 -3.74
N LEU A 85 3.02 2.55 -2.44
CA LEU A 85 3.48 3.47 -1.41
C LEU A 85 5.01 3.64 -1.41
N ILE A 86 5.72 2.53 -1.57
CA ILE A 86 7.18 2.50 -1.49
C ILE A 86 7.79 3.15 -2.73
N GLU A 87 7.28 2.84 -3.93
CA GLU A 87 7.70 3.53 -5.17
C GLU A 87 7.43 5.05 -5.08
N SER A 88 6.25 5.43 -4.58
CA SER A 88 5.87 6.83 -4.35
C SER A 88 6.84 7.54 -3.40
N ALA A 89 7.21 6.89 -2.31
CA ALA A 89 8.14 7.43 -1.32
C ALA A 89 9.56 7.57 -1.88
N ILE A 90 10.04 6.58 -2.64
CA ILE A 90 11.35 6.62 -3.30
C ILE A 90 11.41 7.79 -4.29
N GLU A 91 10.38 7.96 -5.14
CA GLU A 91 10.33 9.08 -6.10
C GLU A 91 10.45 10.44 -5.38
N LEU A 92 9.65 10.62 -4.33
CA LEU A 92 9.60 11.87 -3.60
C LEU A 92 10.86 12.12 -2.77
N SER A 93 11.42 11.09 -2.14
CA SER A 93 12.63 11.22 -1.31
C SER A 93 13.84 11.65 -2.14
N LEU A 94 13.94 11.19 -3.39
CA LEU A 94 15.04 11.55 -4.30
C LEU A 94 15.03 13.04 -4.71
N LYS A 95 13.93 13.74 -4.49
CA LYS A 95 13.75 15.16 -4.84
C LYS A 95 13.91 16.09 -3.64
N LEU A 96 14.15 15.56 -2.44
CA LEU A 96 14.24 16.35 -1.22
C LEU A 96 15.47 17.25 -1.19
N LYS A 97 15.27 18.46 -0.66
CA LYS A 97 16.36 19.37 -0.30
C LYS A 97 16.78 19.12 1.15
N GLU A 98 18.00 19.53 1.52
CA GLU A 98 18.59 19.34 2.86
C GLU A 98 17.77 19.93 4.03
N TYR A 99 16.86 20.88 3.74
CA TYR A 99 16.00 21.50 4.75
C TYR A 99 14.57 20.96 4.74
N GLU A 100 14.26 19.94 3.94
CA GLU A 100 12.93 19.35 3.77
C GLU A 100 12.84 17.99 4.47
N TRP A 101 11.68 17.69 5.06
CA TRP A 101 11.40 16.39 5.67
C TRP A 101 10.10 15.84 5.14
N LEU A 102 10.12 14.59 4.66
CA LEU A 102 9.00 13.92 4.03
C LEU A 102 8.29 12.98 5.01
N TYR A 103 7.00 13.20 5.18
CA TYR A 103 6.12 12.29 5.89
C TYR A 103 5.27 11.52 4.87
N ILE A 104 5.37 10.19 4.91
CA ILE A 104 4.55 9.30 4.11
C ILE A 104 3.50 8.68 5.03
N THR A 105 2.22 8.87 4.70
CA THR A 105 1.13 8.28 5.49
C THR A 105 0.63 6.96 4.87
N THR A 106 0.15 6.06 5.70
CA THR A 106 -0.40 4.76 5.28
C THR A 106 -1.54 4.30 6.20
N PRO A 107 -2.53 3.55 5.69
CA PRO A 107 -3.57 2.93 6.52
C PRO A 107 -3.10 1.64 7.23
N CYS A 108 -1.84 1.25 7.13
CA CYS A 108 -1.36 -0.07 7.59
C CYS A 108 -0.03 0.03 8.35
N GLU A 109 0.05 -0.60 9.52
CA GLU A 109 1.26 -0.66 10.34
C GLU A 109 2.42 -1.38 9.63
N ASP A 110 2.21 -2.61 9.13
CA ASP A 110 3.26 -3.38 8.42
C ASP A 110 3.84 -2.62 7.22
N LEU A 111 3.03 -1.79 6.55
CA LEU A 111 3.48 -1.00 5.41
C LEU A 111 4.28 0.24 5.86
N ALA A 112 3.98 0.82 7.02
CA ALA A 112 4.81 1.85 7.62
C ALA A 112 6.15 1.28 8.08
N GLU A 113 6.15 0.10 8.70
CA GLU A 113 7.37 -0.61 9.12
C GLU A 113 8.25 -0.96 7.93
N LEU A 114 7.66 -1.50 6.85
CA LEU A 114 8.38 -1.77 5.61
C LEU A 114 9.04 -0.49 5.08
N GLY A 115 8.31 0.62 5.00
CA GLY A 115 8.86 1.90 4.52
C GLY A 115 10.01 2.41 5.39
N ASN A 116 9.85 2.40 6.72
CA ASN A 116 10.89 2.85 7.64
C ASN A 116 12.14 1.95 7.60
N SER A 117 11.98 0.65 7.32
CA SER A 117 13.09 -0.29 7.17
C SER A 117 14.03 0.05 6.00
N LEU A 118 13.53 0.77 4.99
CA LEU A 118 14.33 1.22 3.83
C LEU A 118 15.31 2.33 4.19
N LYS A 119 15.11 3.02 5.32
CA LYS A 119 15.98 4.11 5.79
C LYS A 119 16.21 5.20 4.73
N LEU A 120 15.15 5.56 4.01
CA LEU A 120 15.18 6.68 3.06
C LEU A 120 15.56 7.96 3.81
N GLU A 121 16.49 8.74 3.27
CA GLU A 121 16.96 9.97 3.90
C GLU A 121 15.83 10.97 4.11
N GLN A 122 15.82 11.64 5.27
CA GLN A 122 14.87 12.71 5.62
C GLN A 122 13.39 12.31 5.42
N THR A 123 13.09 11.02 5.54
CA THR A 123 11.77 10.46 5.25
C THR A 123 11.28 9.64 6.44
N THR A 124 10.00 9.74 6.76
CA THR A 124 9.38 8.97 7.83
C THR A 124 8.03 8.44 7.37
N PHE A 125 7.82 7.13 7.56
CA PHE A 125 6.54 6.50 7.30
C PHE A 125 5.75 6.41 8.60
N LEU A 126 4.51 6.87 8.57
CA LEU A 126 3.60 6.84 9.71
C LEU A 126 2.26 6.25 9.28
N THR A 127 1.63 5.51 10.19
CA THR A 127 0.21 5.26 10.04
C THR A 127 -0.58 6.56 10.13
N TRP A 128 -1.75 6.63 9.51
CA TRP A 128 -2.60 7.80 9.62
C TRP A 128 -3.00 8.08 11.07
N LYS A 129 -3.34 7.04 11.83
CA LYS A 129 -3.60 7.11 13.27
C LYS A 129 -2.46 7.80 14.02
N LYS A 130 -1.21 7.35 13.80
CA LYS A 130 -0.06 7.93 14.50
C LYS A 130 0.24 9.35 14.03
N PHE A 131 0.09 9.63 12.74
CA PHE A 131 0.25 10.98 12.20
C PHE A 131 -0.76 11.96 12.82
N LYS A 132 -2.03 11.56 12.97
CA LYS A 132 -3.06 12.37 13.63
C LYS A 132 -2.72 12.69 15.07
N GLU A 133 -2.34 11.66 15.84
CA GLU A 133 -1.97 11.77 17.26
C GLU A 133 -0.80 12.74 17.46
N LEU A 134 0.24 12.63 16.65
CA LEU A 134 1.44 13.48 16.76
C LEU A 134 1.21 14.94 16.35
N ASN A 135 0.12 15.23 15.64
CA ASN A 135 -0.12 16.54 15.05
C ASN A 135 -1.47 17.14 15.45
N ASP A 136 -2.18 16.58 16.42
CA ASP A 136 -3.49 17.05 16.91
C ASP A 136 -4.49 17.32 15.77
N ILE A 137 -4.66 16.33 14.88
CA ILE A 137 -5.58 16.41 13.73
C ILE A 137 -6.99 16.02 14.19
N ASN A 138 -7.82 17.03 14.48
CA ASN A 138 -9.19 16.86 14.98
C ASN A 138 -10.21 17.19 13.87
N LEU A 139 -10.28 16.34 12.84
CA LEU A 139 -11.28 16.41 11.78
C LEU A 139 -12.18 15.17 11.83
N GLN A 140 -13.47 15.39 11.63
CA GLN A 140 -14.46 14.31 11.47
C GLN A 140 -14.08 13.45 10.25
N THR A 141 -13.95 12.14 10.47
CA THR A 141 -13.71 11.16 9.41
C THR A 141 -15.03 10.61 8.90
N SER A 142 -15.14 10.44 7.59
CA SER A 142 -16.17 9.61 6.99
C SER A 142 -15.65 8.18 6.83
N LYS A 143 -16.50 7.20 7.12
CA LYS A 143 -16.22 5.81 6.74
C LYS A 143 -16.36 5.70 5.23
N ILE A 144 -15.38 5.09 4.59
CA ILE A 144 -15.45 4.76 3.16
C ILE A 144 -15.87 3.29 3.01
N GLU A 145 -16.83 3.04 2.11
CA GLU A 145 -17.36 1.69 1.85
C GLU A 145 -16.46 0.87 0.92
N SER A 146 -15.51 1.53 0.23
CA SER A 146 -14.59 0.88 -0.70
C SER A 146 -13.19 1.49 -0.62
N SER A 147 -12.17 0.64 -0.72
CA SER A 147 -10.78 1.09 -0.86
C SER A 147 -10.58 1.81 -2.20
N PRO A 148 -9.87 2.96 -2.25
CA PRO A 148 -9.49 3.62 -3.50
C PRO A 148 -8.62 2.73 -4.39
N ILE A 149 -7.94 1.75 -3.80
CA ILE A 149 -7.32 0.62 -4.50
C ILE A 149 -8.11 -0.63 -4.06
N PRO A 150 -9.21 -0.97 -4.75
CA PRO A 150 -10.06 -2.08 -4.37
C PRO A 150 -9.41 -3.43 -4.74
N PRO A 151 -9.92 -4.54 -4.18
CA PRO A 151 -9.79 -5.86 -4.79
C PRO A 151 -10.00 -5.84 -6.31
N GLY A 152 -9.29 -6.70 -7.03
CA GLY A 152 -9.37 -6.78 -8.48
C GLY A 152 -8.38 -5.87 -9.20
N PHE A 153 -7.29 -5.46 -8.54
CA PHE A 153 -6.32 -4.51 -9.11
C PHE A 153 -5.78 -4.91 -10.49
N PHE A 154 -5.71 -6.22 -10.75
CA PHE A 154 -5.17 -6.82 -11.97
C PHE A 154 -6.24 -7.30 -12.96
N GLU A 155 -7.54 -7.19 -12.67
CA GLU A 155 -8.62 -7.79 -13.50
C GLU A 155 -8.62 -7.29 -14.95
N ASN A 156 -8.29 -6.01 -15.17
CA ASN A 156 -8.29 -5.39 -16.49
C ASN A 156 -7.01 -5.65 -17.31
N LEU A 157 -6.12 -6.55 -16.86
CA LEU A 157 -4.86 -6.85 -17.56
C LEU A 157 -4.99 -7.95 -18.63
N GLY A 158 -6.17 -8.58 -18.76
CA GLY A 158 -6.40 -9.67 -19.73
C GLY A 158 -5.64 -10.96 -19.39
N ILE A 159 -5.26 -11.14 -18.13
CA ILE A 159 -4.55 -12.30 -17.60
C ILE A 159 -5.39 -12.97 -16.51
N LYS A 160 -5.20 -14.27 -16.30
CA LYS A 160 -5.96 -14.99 -15.27
C LYS A 160 -5.47 -14.59 -13.89
N THR A 161 -6.33 -13.92 -13.13
CA THR A 161 -6.02 -13.44 -11.77
C THR A 161 -6.98 -14.02 -10.74
N LEU A 162 -6.48 -14.28 -9.54
CA LEU A 162 -7.29 -14.63 -8.37
C LEU A 162 -7.08 -13.56 -7.29
N SER A 163 -8.17 -12.94 -6.81
CA SER A 163 -8.08 -11.94 -5.74
C SER A 163 -8.50 -12.54 -4.40
N LEU A 164 -7.57 -12.56 -3.45
CA LEU A 164 -7.75 -13.08 -2.09
C LEU A 164 -7.71 -11.93 -1.10
N CYS A 165 -8.90 -11.44 -0.71
CA CYS A 165 -9.06 -10.21 0.05
C CYS A 165 -9.55 -10.44 1.49
N SER A 166 -8.92 -11.39 2.17
CA SER A 166 -8.96 -11.54 3.62
C SER A 166 -7.93 -12.57 4.05
N LYS A 167 -7.49 -12.53 5.31
CA LYS A 167 -6.69 -13.60 5.93
C LYS A 167 -7.30 -14.99 5.67
N GLU A 168 -8.60 -15.14 5.87
CA GLU A 168 -9.29 -16.43 5.71
C GLU A 168 -9.25 -16.92 4.26
N LYS A 169 -9.52 -16.06 3.27
CA LYS A 169 -9.43 -16.42 1.85
C LYS A 169 -8.01 -16.83 1.47
N ILE A 170 -7.00 -16.11 1.97
CA ILE A 170 -5.59 -16.46 1.77
C ILE A 170 -5.33 -17.84 2.40
N GLN A 171 -5.61 -18.02 3.69
CA GLN A 171 -5.36 -19.27 4.38
C GLN A 171 -6.04 -20.46 3.67
N ASN A 172 -7.33 -20.36 3.35
CA ASN A 172 -8.08 -21.44 2.71
C ASN A 172 -7.52 -21.80 1.33
N ALA A 173 -7.12 -20.80 0.54
CA ALA A 173 -6.58 -21.03 -0.80
C ALA A 173 -5.24 -21.78 -0.76
N PHE A 174 -4.35 -21.38 0.14
CA PHE A 174 -3.01 -21.98 0.26
C PHE A 174 -3.02 -23.31 1.05
N SER A 175 -3.97 -23.52 1.96
CA SER A 175 -4.12 -24.79 2.70
C SER A 175 -4.81 -25.90 1.91
N TYR A 176 -5.82 -25.59 1.09
CA TYR A 176 -6.71 -26.62 0.52
C TYR A 176 -6.80 -26.61 -1.01
N LYS A 177 -6.43 -25.51 -1.67
CA LYS A 177 -6.66 -25.30 -3.12
C LYS A 177 -5.36 -25.13 -3.92
N PHE A 178 -4.26 -25.68 -3.43
CA PHE A 178 -2.93 -25.46 -4.04
C PHE A 178 -2.87 -25.82 -5.53
N SER A 179 -3.46 -26.94 -5.95
CA SER A 179 -3.49 -27.35 -7.35
C SER A 179 -4.25 -26.35 -8.23
N GLU A 180 -5.31 -25.73 -7.71
CA GLU A 180 -6.11 -24.73 -8.41
C GLU A 180 -5.36 -23.40 -8.60
N LEU A 181 -4.47 -23.04 -7.66
CA LEU A 181 -3.68 -21.79 -7.75
C LEU A 181 -2.83 -21.73 -9.02
N LYS A 182 -2.36 -22.88 -9.51
CA LYS A 182 -1.55 -22.99 -10.73
C LYS A 182 -2.32 -22.58 -12.00
N ASN A 183 -3.65 -22.46 -11.95
CA ASN A 183 -4.46 -22.01 -13.07
C ASN A 183 -4.46 -20.48 -13.26
N TYR A 184 -3.86 -19.75 -12.33
CA TYR A 184 -3.78 -18.30 -12.33
C TYR A 184 -2.34 -17.84 -12.54
N GLN A 185 -2.18 -16.69 -13.20
CA GLN A 185 -0.89 -16.07 -13.46
C GLN A 185 -0.52 -15.09 -12.35
N ILE A 186 -1.51 -14.43 -11.76
CA ILE A 186 -1.32 -13.54 -10.61
C ILE A 186 -2.32 -13.90 -9.51
N ILE A 187 -1.82 -14.07 -8.29
CA ILE A 187 -2.65 -14.13 -7.09
C ILE A 187 -2.52 -12.80 -6.36
N GLU A 188 -3.57 -11.99 -6.37
CA GLU A 188 -3.66 -10.76 -5.59
C GLU A 188 -3.92 -11.08 -4.12
N LEU A 189 -3.15 -10.44 -3.24
CA LEU A 189 -3.13 -10.75 -1.82
C LEU A 189 -3.38 -9.47 -1.02
N LEU A 190 -4.53 -9.40 -0.36
CA LEU A 190 -4.89 -8.33 0.56
C LEU A 190 -5.32 -8.96 1.89
N TYR A 191 -4.59 -8.66 2.96
CA TYR A 191 -4.85 -9.29 4.26
C TYR A 191 -6.14 -8.76 4.93
N CYS A 192 -6.35 -7.45 4.88
CA CYS A 192 -7.54 -6.81 5.40
C CYS A 192 -8.74 -7.11 4.50
N GLU A 193 -9.90 -7.33 5.13
CA GLU A 193 -11.14 -7.62 4.41
C GLU A 193 -11.48 -6.47 3.45
N ASN A 194 -11.69 -6.83 2.17
CA ASN A 194 -12.04 -5.89 1.09
C ASN A 194 -11.04 -4.73 0.87
N GLY A 195 -9.81 -4.83 1.38
CA GLY A 195 -8.70 -3.93 1.09
C GLY A 195 -8.31 -2.98 2.23
N CYS A 196 -7.45 -2.01 1.91
CA CYS A 196 -6.68 -1.24 2.89
C CYS A 196 -7.49 -0.22 3.70
N HIS A 197 -8.73 0.06 3.33
CA HIS A 197 -9.62 0.95 4.08
C HIS A 197 -10.07 0.38 5.44
N ASN A 198 -9.85 -0.91 5.68
CA ASN A 198 -10.00 -1.58 6.98
C ASN A 198 -8.63 -1.87 7.62
N GLY A 199 -7.60 -1.12 7.24
CA GLY A 199 -6.27 -1.23 7.80
C GLY A 199 -6.22 -0.75 9.25
N ASP A 200 -5.30 -1.31 10.02
CA ASP A 200 -5.12 -1.03 11.45
C ASP A 200 -4.46 0.33 11.74
N GLY A 201 -3.96 1.00 10.70
CA GLY A 201 -3.31 2.30 10.78
C GLY A 201 -4.21 3.51 10.57
N LEU A 202 -5.53 3.36 10.56
CA LEU A 202 -6.50 4.45 10.36
C LEU A 202 -6.97 5.13 11.65
#